data_AF-A0A431WCS0-F1
#
_entry.id   AF-A0A431WCS0-F1
#
_cell.length_a   1.000
_cell.length_b   1.000
_cell.length_c   1.000
_cell.angle_alpha   90.00
_cell.angle_beta   90.00
_cell.angle_gamma   90.00
#
_symmetry.space_group_name_H-M   'P 1'
#
loop_
_entity.id
_entity.type
_entity.pdbx_description
1 polymer ?
#
loop_
_entity_poly.entity_id
_entity_poly.type
_entity_poly.pdbx_seq_one_letter_code
_entity_poly.pdbx_strand_id
1 'polypeptide(L)' 'MPYLRNAVEKRRDQVITFLVKSGTFKREDIQSLTLSELEVEYKKVAKTNKGKKGVRNHGK' A
#
# COMPACT_ATOMS: atom_id res chain seq x y z
N MET A 1 -19.74 9.08 -16.00
CA MET A 1 -18.99 9.95 -15.07
C MET A 1 -17.49 9.70 -15.17
N PRO A 2 -16.77 10.35 -16.10
CA PRO A 2 -15.34 10.08 -16.36
C PRO A 2 -14.42 10.44 -15.18
N TYR A 3 -14.79 11.43 -14.38
CA TYR A 3 -14.00 11.91 -13.24
C TYR A 3 -13.89 10.89 -12.11
N LEU A 4 -14.99 10.19 -11.79
CA LEU A 4 -15.00 9.20 -10.72
C LEU A 4 -14.14 8.00 -11.08
N ARG A 5 -14.23 7.53 -12.33
CA ARG A 5 -13.40 6.43 -12.84
C ARG A 5 -11.91 6.78 -12.75
N ASN A 6 -11.53 7.98 -13.19
CA ASN A 6 -10.14 8.42 -13.15
C ASN A 6 -9.62 8.58 -11.70
N ALA A 7 -10.46 9.05 -10.77
CA ALA A 7 -10.10 9.12 -9.35
C ALA A 7 -9.84 7.73 -8.74
N VAL A 8 -10.70 6.75 -9.08
CA VAL A 8 -10.55 5.35 -8.64
C VAL A 8 -9.29 4.71 -9.22
N GLU A 9 -9.02 4.90 -10.52
CA GLU A 9 -7.81 4.41 -11.18
C GLU A 9 -6.54 5.02 -10.57
N LYS A 10 -6.51 6.35 -10.36
CA LYS A 10 -5.39 7.02 -9.68
C LYS A 10 -5.16 6.50 -8.27
N ARG A 11 -6.23 6.30 -7.49
CA ARG A 11 -6.12 5.76 -6.14
C ARG A 11 -5.55 4.34 -6.15
N ARG A 12 -6.02 3.51 -7.09
CA ARG A 12 -5.52 2.15 -7.28
C ARG A 12 -4.04 2.12 -7.57
N ASP A 13 -3.57 2.94 -8.52
CA ASP A 13 -2.16 3.01 -8.89
C ASP A 13 -1.27 3.49 -7.74
N GLN A 14 -1.75 4.44 -6.93
CA GLN A 14 -1.04 4.90 -5.74
C GLN A 14 -0.83 3.77 -4.73
N VAL A 15 -1.89 2.99 -4.46
CA VAL A 15 -1.82 1.89 -3.49
C VAL A 15 -0.90 0.76 -3.99
N ILE A 16 -1.03 0.37 -5.26
CA ILE A 16 -0.15 -0.62 -5.90
C ILE A 16 1.30 -0.16 -5.79
N THR A 17 1.58 1.10 -6.15
CA THR A 17 2.93 1.66 -6.08
C THR A 17 3.49 1.61 -4.66
N PHE A 18 2.68 1.94 -3.64
CA PHE A 18 3.10 1.87 -2.25
C PHE A 18 3.43 0.43 -1.81
N LEU A 19 2.57 -0.54 -2.13
CA LEU A 19 2.73 -1.94 -1.77
C LEU A 19 3.93 -2.62 -2.47
N VAL A 20 4.21 -2.25 -3.71
CA VAL A 20 5.42 -2.69 -4.42
C VAL A 20 6.66 -2.04 -3.80
N LYS A 21 6.63 -0.74 -3.52
CA LYS A 21 7.76 -0.02 -2.90
C LYS A 21 8.05 -0.48 -1.48
N SER A 22 7.06 -0.99 -0.75
CA SER A 22 7.31 -1.59 0.58
C SER A 22 8.01 -2.94 0.49
N GLY A 23 8.20 -3.50 -0.71
CA GLY A 23 8.82 -4.80 -0.94
C GLY A 23 7.99 -5.98 -0.44
N THR A 24 6.73 -5.74 -0.08
CA THR A 24 5.84 -6.77 0.49
C THR A 24 5.16 -7.59 -0.60
N PHE A 25 4.96 -7.00 -1.78
CA PHE A 25 4.27 -7.63 -2.89
C PHE A 25 4.98 -7.38 -4.22
N LYS A 26 4.88 -8.34 -5.15
CA LYS A 26 5.24 -8.12 -6.55
C LYS A 26 4.08 -7.45 -7.28
N ARG A 27 4.40 -6.68 -8.32
CA ARG A 27 3.40 -5.92 -9.09
C ARG A 27 2.36 -6.84 -9.74
N GLU A 28 2.80 -7.99 -10.24
CA GLU A 28 1.97 -8.97 -10.95
C GLU A 28 0.89 -9.55 -10.04
N ASP A 29 1.26 -9.89 -8.80
CA ASP A 29 0.37 -10.51 -7.82
C ASP A 29 -0.75 -9.57 -7.37
N ILE A 30 -0.50 -8.25 -7.34
CA ILE A 30 -1.46 -7.26 -6.82
C ILE A 30 -2.22 -6.53 -7.92
N GLN A 31 -1.83 -6.70 -9.18
CA GLN A 31 -2.53 -6.11 -10.33
C GLN A 31 -3.87 -6.79 -10.64
N SER A 32 -4.09 -8.02 -10.17
CA SER A 32 -5.38 -8.71 -10.27
C SER A 32 -6.38 -8.27 -9.19
N LEU A 33 -5.90 -7.64 -8.11
CA LEU A 33 -6.72 -7.27 -6.97
C LEU A 33 -7.63 -6.06 -7.26
N THR A 34 -8.80 -6.11 -6.62
CA THR A 34 -9.74 -4.99 -6.55
C THR A 34 -9.20 -3.87 -5.66
N LEU A 35 -9.74 -2.65 -5.81
CA LEU A 35 -9.32 -1.52 -4.98
C LEU A 35 -9.55 -1.78 -3.47
N SER A 36 -10.65 -2.45 -3.11
CA SER A 36 -10.95 -2.77 -1.71
C SER A 36 -9.93 -3.71 -1.09
N GLU A 37 -9.49 -4.73 -1.84
CA GLU A 37 -8.46 -5.67 -1.38
C GLU A 37 -7.10 -4.97 -1.22
N LEU A 38 -6.74 -4.12 -2.19
CA LEU A 38 -5.54 -3.29 -2.12
C LEU A 38 -5.53 -2.37 -0.89
N GLU A 39 -6.67 -1.77 -0.54
CA GLU A 39 -6.82 -0.93 0.66
C GLU A 39 -6.65 -1.73 1.96
N VAL A 40 -7.07 -2.99 2.00
CA VAL A 40 -6.86 -3.88 3.16
C VAL A 40 -5.38 -4.15 3.35
N GLU A 41 -4.67 -4.53 2.29
CA GLU A 41 -3.23 -4.79 2.34
C GLU A 41 -2.43 -3.52 2.67
N TYR A 42 -2.82 -2.38 2.08
CA TYR A 42 -2.24 -1.08 2.42
C TYR A 42 -2.34 -0.79 3.92
N LYS A 43 -3.52 -0.97 4.53
CA LYS A 43 -3.72 -0.75 5.96
C LYS A 43 -2.86 -1.68 6.82
N LYS A 44 -2.69 -2.95 6.41
CA LYS A 44 -1.82 -3.90 7.10
C LYS A 44 -0.38 -3.39 7.08
N VAL A 45 0.18 -3.12 5.90
CA VAL A 45 1.57 -2.65 5.72
C VAL A 45 1.81 -1.29 6.40
N ALA A 46 0.87 -0.35 6.28
CA ALA A 46 0.98 0.95 6.92
C ALA A 46 0.99 0.86 8.45
N LYS A 47 0.24 -0.08 9.05
CA LYS A 47 0.29 -0.35 10.50
C LYS A 47 1.64 -0.97 10.90
N THR A 48 2.18 -1.91 10.12
CA THR A 48 3.47 -2.54 10.42
C THR A 48 4.63 -1.54 10.35
N ASN A 49 4.61 -0.63 9.39
CA ASN A 49 5.64 0.41 9.25
C ASN A 49 5.61 1.46 10.37
N LYS A 50 4.43 1.74 10.97
CA LYS A 50 4.35 2.60 12.16
C LYS A 50 4.99 1.94 13.39
N GLY A 51 4.88 0.62 13.54
CA GLY A 51 5.51 -0.13 14.63
C GLY A 51 7.05 -0.10 14.58
N LYS A 52 7.65 -0.06 13.39
CA LYS A 52 9.12 -0.02 13.24
C LYS A 52 9.76 1.36 13.51
N LYS A 53 8.97 2.44 13.57
CA LYS A 53 9.49 3.79 13.84
C LYS A 53 9.66 4.12 15.33
N GLY A 54 9.31 3.18 16.23
CA GLY A 54 9.38 3.36 17.69
C GLY A 54 10.53 2.65 18.41
N VAL A 55 11.38 1.88 17.72
CA VAL A 55 12.51 1.16 18.35
C VAL A 55 13.83 1.71 17.83
N ARG A 56 14.13 2.97 18.17
CA ARG A 56 15.53 3.42 18.26
C ARG A 56 16.00 3.10 19.67
N ASN A 57 16.48 1.87 19.87
CA ASN A 57 17.34 1.57 21.01
C ASN A 57 18.58 2.46 20.90
N HIS A 58 18.69 3.48 21.76
CA HIS A 58 19.98 4.05 22.13
C HIS A 58 20.65 3.04 23.06
N GLY A 59 21.48 2.18 22.48
CA GLY A 59 22.37 1.29 23.20
C GLY A 59 23.81 1.67 22.91
N LYS A 60 24.37 2.58 23.72
CA LYS A 60 25.63 2.45 24.46
C LYS A 60 25.98 3.76 25.14
#